data_AF-A0A3D0XDB5-F1
#
_entry.id   AF-A0A3D0XDB5-F1
#
_cell.length_a   1.000
_cell.length_b   1.000
_cell.length_c   1.000
_cell.angle_alpha   90.00
_cell.angle_beta   90.00
_cell.angle_gamma   90.00
#
_symmetry.space_group_name_H-M   'P 1'
#
loop_
_entity.id
_entity.type
_entity.pdbx_description
1 polymer ?
#
loop_
_entity_poly.entity_id
_entity_poly.type
_entity_poly.pdbx_seq_one_letter_code
_entity_poly.pdbx_strand_id
1 'polypeptide(L)'
;MERTISIEVGKGSQAHNSRKFKASNVDAERTQNNVCYCNENIRRVYHELFDDAVKRSNDKQTRADREIDDYYKKIRTGKQEKLFHEIVVQIGNKDDTNVQGEHCELAGKILDEYYSGFIERNPQLRVFSAHLHLDEETPHLHIDFVPFMTGSKRGSDTRVTLKQALAMQGFKGGSREETEWSQWVQSEKEVLADVMKRHGVEWLQLGTKREHLSVLDYKKEQRTKEIAELESKLADKKVEFEVYQDRISNYSKGEQVIEELAKKLDTEPDYQLQDPPPLMSAKSYKTKFVEPLIKKLREVISSIMSMYYQALDSYHRLNITNRNLYRENEHLRKDNGKLAYENKKLVAQNRDYNLLRKVFGSKQIDELVTKAKEPKQSKQRDERFRKNKNYER
;
A
#
# COMPACT_ATOMS: atom_id res chain seq x y z
N MET A 1 0.13 16.07 16.26
CA MET A 1 0.20 14.72 15.66
C MET A 1 -0.86 14.65 14.58
N GLU A 2 -0.62 14.02 13.43
CA GLU A 2 -1.62 13.94 12.34
C GLU A 2 -2.20 12.52 12.20
N ARG A 3 -3.52 12.39 11.99
CA ARG A 3 -4.21 11.10 11.76
C ARG A 3 -5.30 11.22 10.71
N THR A 4 -5.57 10.12 10.00
CA THR A 4 -6.65 10.04 9.02
C THR A 4 -8.00 9.78 9.69
N ILE A 5 -9.09 10.16 9.03
CA ILE A 5 -10.45 9.80 9.44
C ILE A 5 -11.06 8.89 8.38
N SER A 6 -11.64 7.77 8.83
CA SER A 6 -12.48 6.90 8.02
C SER A 6 -13.89 6.84 8.59
N ILE A 7 -14.88 7.04 7.72
CA ILE A 7 -16.30 6.78 8.02
C ILE A 7 -16.82 5.99 6.83
N GLU A 8 -17.15 4.72 7.06
CA GLU A 8 -17.54 3.80 5.99
C GLU A 8 -18.88 3.14 6.27
N VAL A 9 -19.58 2.73 5.20
CA VAL A 9 -20.81 1.94 5.33
C VAL A 9 -20.44 0.51 5.69
N GLY A 10 -20.83 0.09 6.89
CA GLY A 10 -20.66 -1.28 7.36
C GLY A 10 -21.64 -2.25 6.67
N LYS A 11 -21.33 -3.54 6.74
CA LYS A 11 -22.21 -4.61 6.19
C LYS A 11 -23.44 -4.86 7.08
N GLY A 12 -23.45 -4.34 8.31
CA GLY A 12 -24.53 -4.43 9.28
C GLY A 12 -24.61 -5.81 9.91
N SER A 13 -23.84 -6.07 10.97
CA SER A 13 -23.87 -7.35 11.69
C SER A 13 -23.99 -7.17 13.20
N GLN A 14 -25.23 -7.09 13.71
CA GLN A 14 -25.50 -6.94 15.14
C GLN A 14 -24.86 -8.04 16.01
N ALA A 15 -24.78 -9.28 15.49
CA ALA A 15 -24.16 -10.38 16.22
C ALA A 15 -22.63 -10.24 16.31
N HIS A 16 -22.00 -9.63 15.31
CA HIS A 16 -20.58 -9.27 15.36
C HIS A 16 -20.34 -8.12 16.33
N ASN A 17 -21.19 -7.09 16.25
CA ASN A 17 -21.06 -5.85 17.03
C ASN A 17 -21.21 -6.10 18.53
N SER A 18 -22.16 -6.94 18.90
CA SER A 18 -22.41 -7.39 20.28
C SER A 18 -21.57 -8.59 20.73
N ARG A 19 -20.59 -9.03 19.90
CA ARG A 19 -19.69 -10.16 20.18
C ARG A 19 -20.41 -11.46 20.55
N LYS A 20 -21.61 -11.70 19.98
CA LYS A 20 -22.36 -12.97 20.13
C LYS A 20 -21.65 -14.15 19.46
N PHE A 21 -20.77 -13.88 18.50
CA PHE A 21 -19.82 -14.85 17.97
C PHE A 21 -18.43 -14.22 17.89
N LYS A 22 -17.39 -15.04 18.04
CA LYS A 22 -15.99 -14.59 17.94
C LYS A 22 -15.51 -14.72 16.49
N ALA A 23 -15.18 -13.60 15.87
CA ALA A 23 -14.48 -13.60 14.60
C ALA A 23 -12.97 -13.82 14.82
N SER A 24 -12.25 -14.32 13.81
CA SER A 24 -10.83 -14.68 13.95
C SER A 24 -9.88 -13.49 14.16
N ASN A 25 -10.35 -12.27 13.89
CA ASN A 25 -9.66 -11.01 14.11
C ASN A 25 -9.92 -10.38 15.49
N VAL A 26 -10.71 -11.03 16.35
CA VAL A 26 -11.06 -10.52 17.68
C VAL A 26 -10.19 -11.18 18.74
N ASP A 27 -9.55 -10.36 19.56
CA ASP A 27 -8.82 -10.81 20.74
C ASP A 27 -9.74 -10.85 21.96
N ALA A 28 -10.03 -12.08 22.42
CA ALA A 28 -10.99 -12.32 23.49
C ALA A 28 -10.59 -11.72 24.84
N GLU A 29 -9.30 -11.51 25.11
CA GLU A 29 -8.83 -10.93 26.37
C GLU A 29 -9.09 -9.42 26.43
N ARG A 30 -9.21 -8.78 25.27
CA ARG A 30 -9.43 -7.33 25.14
C ARG A 30 -10.90 -6.94 25.00
N THR A 31 -11.79 -7.89 24.70
CA THR A 31 -13.23 -7.61 24.53
C THR A 31 -13.86 -6.93 25.75
N GLN A 32 -13.33 -7.14 26.96
CA GLN A 32 -13.76 -6.44 28.18
C GLN A 32 -13.54 -4.92 28.15
N ASN A 33 -12.64 -4.43 27.28
CA ASN A 33 -12.35 -3.01 27.12
C ASN A 33 -13.31 -2.32 26.14
N ASN A 34 -14.14 -3.08 25.41
CA ASN A 34 -15.11 -2.51 24.49
C ASN A 34 -16.17 -1.71 25.23
N VAL A 35 -16.65 -0.63 24.61
CA VAL A 35 -17.76 0.18 25.15
C VAL A 35 -19.03 -0.11 24.36
N CYS A 36 -20.11 -0.46 25.06
CA CYS A 36 -21.43 -0.64 24.50
C CYS A 36 -22.30 0.54 24.93
N TYR A 37 -22.65 1.42 24.00
CA TYR A 37 -23.47 2.59 24.30
C TYR A 37 -24.96 2.24 24.31
N CYS A 38 -25.39 1.42 23.34
CA CYS A 38 -26.74 0.89 23.29
C CYS A 38 -26.77 -0.42 22.48
N ASN A 39 -27.76 -1.26 22.76
CA ASN A 39 -27.99 -2.53 22.05
C ASN A 39 -29.46 -2.95 22.21
N GLU A 40 -30.33 -2.31 21.45
CA GLU A 40 -31.77 -2.51 21.47
C GLU A 40 -32.25 -3.47 20.38
N ASN A 41 -33.38 -4.13 20.62
CA ASN A 41 -34.01 -4.96 19.59
C ASN A 41 -34.61 -4.07 18.49
N ILE A 42 -34.08 -4.16 17.27
CA ILE A 42 -34.55 -3.38 16.12
C ILE A 42 -36.07 -3.49 15.88
N ARG A 43 -36.71 -4.64 16.17
CA ARG A 43 -38.16 -4.78 16.01
C ARG A 43 -38.91 -3.85 16.96
N ARG A 44 -38.44 -3.71 18.21
CA ARG A 44 -39.03 -2.79 19.18
C ARG A 44 -38.91 -1.34 18.71
N VAL A 45 -37.73 -0.97 18.19
CA VAL A 45 -37.49 0.36 17.62
C VAL A 45 -38.45 0.67 16.47
N TYR A 46 -38.74 -0.31 15.61
CA TYR A 46 -39.71 -0.13 14.54
C TYR A 46 -41.13 0.11 15.06
N HIS A 47 -41.54 -0.62 16.10
CA HIS A 47 -42.85 -0.43 16.71
C HIS A 47 -42.96 0.95 17.37
N GLU A 48 -41.93 1.37 18.11
CA GLU A 48 -41.85 2.70 18.74
C GLU A 48 -41.91 3.85 17.72
N LEU A 49 -41.25 3.71 16.56
CA LEU A 49 -41.16 4.78 15.57
C LEU A 49 -42.37 4.87 14.63
N PHE A 50 -42.95 3.73 14.24
CA PHE A 50 -43.82 3.66 13.07
C PHE A 50 -45.26 3.20 13.33
N ASP A 51 -45.56 2.54 14.45
CA ASP A 51 -46.89 1.94 14.64
C ASP A 51 -48.01 3.00 14.63
N ASP A 52 -47.81 4.12 15.31
CA ASP A 52 -48.78 5.22 15.30
C ASP A 52 -48.98 5.82 13.90
N ALA A 53 -47.91 5.93 13.12
CA ALA A 53 -47.94 6.43 11.76
C ALA A 53 -48.60 5.45 10.78
N VAL A 54 -48.42 4.15 11.02
CA VAL A 54 -49.09 3.08 10.28
C VAL A 54 -50.58 3.09 10.59
N LYS A 55 -50.97 3.19 11.86
CA LYS A 55 -52.36 3.29 12.28
C LYS A 55 -53.06 4.46 11.58
N ARG A 56 -52.50 5.67 11.69
CA ARG A 56 -53.02 6.86 10.99
C ARG A 56 -53.13 6.69 9.47
N SER A 57 -52.25 5.89 8.86
CA SER A 57 -52.27 5.61 7.43
C SER A 57 -53.32 4.57 7.05
N ASN A 58 -53.49 3.52 7.85
CA ASN A 58 -54.47 2.46 7.63
C ASN A 58 -55.90 2.98 7.85
N ASP A 59 -56.12 3.85 8.84
CA ASP A 59 -57.43 4.47 9.09
C ASP A 59 -57.96 5.28 7.89
N LYS A 60 -57.06 5.75 7.01
CA LYS A 60 -57.39 6.49 5.78
C LYS A 60 -57.45 5.59 4.53
N GLN A 61 -57.15 4.31 4.66
CA GLN A 61 -57.07 3.37 3.55
C GLN A 61 -58.45 2.82 3.21
N THR A 62 -58.84 2.87 1.94
CA THR A 62 -60.12 2.31 1.47
C THR A 62 -59.99 0.88 0.94
N ARG A 63 -58.75 0.41 0.77
CA ARG A 63 -58.41 -0.90 0.21
C ARG A 63 -57.70 -1.78 1.23
N ALA A 64 -58.37 -2.83 1.68
CA ALA A 64 -57.84 -3.79 2.65
C ALA A 64 -56.49 -4.42 2.21
N ASP A 65 -56.30 -4.66 0.90
CA ASP A 65 -55.05 -5.23 0.37
C ASP A 65 -53.82 -4.30 0.49
N ARG A 66 -54.03 -3.02 0.82
CA ARG A 66 -52.97 -2.01 0.96
C ARG A 66 -52.67 -1.62 2.41
N GLU A 67 -53.40 -2.20 3.36
CA GLU A 67 -53.14 -1.99 4.79
C GLU A 67 -51.80 -2.62 5.18
N ILE A 68 -51.14 -1.99 6.15
CA ILE A 68 -49.86 -2.44 6.67
C ILE A 68 -50.12 -3.06 8.05
N ASP A 69 -49.98 -4.38 8.16
CA ASP A 69 -50.09 -5.09 9.43
C ASP A 69 -48.85 -4.87 10.32
N ASP A 70 -47.65 -5.13 9.78
CA ASP A 70 -46.38 -4.99 10.50
C ASP A 70 -45.35 -4.29 9.60
N TYR A 71 -44.98 -3.06 9.97
CA TYR A 71 -44.07 -2.24 9.16
C TYR A 71 -42.64 -2.80 9.12
N TYR A 72 -42.17 -3.39 10.22
CA TYR A 72 -40.87 -4.05 10.25
C TYR A 72 -40.83 -5.20 9.25
N LYS A 73 -41.86 -6.08 9.23
CA LYS A 73 -41.96 -7.14 8.23
C LYS A 73 -42.00 -6.58 6.82
N LYS A 74 -42.78 -5.51 6.59
CA LYS A 74 -42.89 -4.85 5.29
C LYS A 74 -41.54 -4.38 4.75
N ILE A 75 -40.73 -3.70 5.58
CA ILE A 75 -39.40 -3.24 5.18
C ILE A 75 -38.45 -4.44 4.99
N ARG A 76 -38.47 -5.42 5.89
CA ARG A 76 -37.62 -6.63 5.80
C ARG A 76 -37.82 -7.41 4.50
N THR A 77 -39.06 -7.54 4.03
CA THR A 77 -39.37 -8.24 2.77
C THR A 77 -39.31 -7.34 1.54
N GLY A 78 -39.27 -6.02 1.75
CA GLY A 78 -39.18 -5.03 0.70
C GLY A 78 -37.78 -4.98 0.08
N LYS A 79 -37.70 -4.43 -1.14
CA LYS A 79 -36.43 -4.19 -1.85
C LYS A 79 -36.06 -2.71 -1.97
N GLN A 80 -36.94 -1.81 -1.51
CA GLN A 80 -36.79 -0.37 -1.69
C GLN A 80 -35.86 0.26 -0.64
N GLU A 81 -36.01 -0.13 0.61
CA GLU A 81 -35.28 0.45 1.75
C GLU A 81 -34.61 -0.66 2.55
N LYS A 82 -33.47 -0.35 3.18
CA LYS A 82 -32.81 -1.27 4.11
C LYS A 82 -33.48 -1.21 5.49
N LEU A 83 -33.42 -2.30 6.25
CA LEU A 83 -33.91 -2.33 7.63
C LEU A 83 -33.13 -1.37 8.55
N PHE A 84 -31.83 -1.25 8.32
CA PHE A 84 -30.98 -0.32 9.03
C PHE A 84 -29.73 -0.04 8.20
N HIS A 85 -28.97 0.95 8.65
CA HIS A 85 -27.67 1.31 8.11
C HIS A 85 -26.64 1.24 9.23
N GLU A 86 -25.44 0.80 8.90
CA GLU A 86 -24.28 0.77 9.79
C GLU A 86 -23.24 1.74 9.27
N ILE A 87 -22.67 2.56 10.15
CA ILE A 87 -21.40 3.24 9.88
C ILE A 87 -20.30 2.69 10.79
N VAL A 88 -19.09 2.64 10.25
CA VAL A 88 -17.87 2.33 11.00
C VAL A 88 -16.98 3.56 10.98
N VAL A 89 -16.69 4.10 12.15
CA VAL A 89 -15.86 5.29 12.35
C VAL A 89 -14.52 4.89 12.92
N GLN A 90 -13.44 5.29 12.27
CA GLN A 90 -12.07 4.96 12.66
C GLN A 90 -11.15 6.18 12.52
N ILE A 91 -10.21 6.29 13.46
CA ILE A 91 -9.11 7.26 13.42
C ILE A 91 -7.83 6.50 13.12
N GLY A 92 -7.05 6.96 12.14
CA GLY A 92 -5.78 6.36 11.74
C GLY A 92 -5.91 4.99 11.08
N ASN A 93 -4.82 4.23 11.07
CA ASN A 93 -4.68 2.88 10.54
C ASN A 93 -3.81 2.00 11.47
N LYS A 94 -3.62 0.73 11.11
CA LYS A 94 -2.88 -0.25 11.93
C LYS A 94 -1.45 0.18 12.31
N ASP A 95 -0.82 1.07 11.53
CA ASP A 95 0.57 1.49 11.75
C ASP A 95 0.66 2.66 12.74
N ASP A 96 -0.41 3.46 12.90
CA ASP A 96 -0.38 4.71 13.67
C ASP A 96 -1.35 4.77 14.86
N THR A 97 -2.33 3.86 14.91
CA THR A 97 -3.41 3.77 15.91
C THR A 97 -3.74 2.29 16.20
N ASN A 98 -2.74 1.42 16.16
CA ASN A 98 -2.90 0.03 16.57
C ASN A 98 -3.44 -0.05 18.00
N VAL A 99 -4.29 -1.04 18.28
CA VAL A 99 -4.82 -1.27 19.64
C VAL A 99 -3.70 -1.60 20.65
N GLN A 100 -2.60 -2.20 20.21
CA GLN A 100 -1.42 -2.47 21.04
C GLN A 100 -0.44 -1.29 21.10
N GLY A 101 -0.70 -0.22 20.36
CA GLY A 101 0.17 0.95 20.28
C GLY A 101 -0.18 2.03 21.31
N GLU A 102 0.74 2.97 21.49
CA GLU A 102 0.64 4.11 22.43
C GLU A 102 -0.61 4.98 22.22
N HIS A 103 -1.14 5.02 20.99
CA HIS A 103 -2.24 5.90 20.62
C HIS A 103 -3.63 5.26 20.71
N CYS A 104 -3.74 4.00 21.15
CA CYS A 104 -5.01 3.28 21.29
C CYS A 104 -5.98 4.00 22.23
N GLU A 105 -5.53 4.31 23.46
CA GLU A 105 -6.36 4.97 24.47
C GLU A 105 -6.82 6.35 24.01
N LEU A 106 -5.95 7.10 23.33
CA LEU A 106 -6.26 8.41 22.77
C LEU A 106 -7.35 8.30 21.69
N ALA A 107 -7.21 7.35 20.76
CA ALA A 107 -8.21 7.11 19.72
C ALA A 107 -9.56 6.69 20.32
N GLY A 108 -9.55 5.82 21.34
CA GLY A 108 -10.75 5.43 22.07
C GLY A 108 -11.48 6.62 22.71
N LYS A 109 -10.75 7.51 23.41
CA LYS A 109 -11.30 8.73 24.02
C LYS A 109 -11.90 9.69 23.01
N ILE A 110 -11.24 9.89 21.87
CA ILE A 110 -11.74 10.76 20.81
C ILE A 110 -13.05 10.19 20.21
N LEU A 111 -13.10 8.87 19.96
CA LEU A 111 -14.30 8.22 19.43
C LEU A 111 -15.48 8.25 20.43
N ASP A 112 -15.19 8.10 21.73
CA ASP A 112 -16.17 8.21 22.81
C ASP A 112 -16.78 9.63 22.92
N GLU A 113 -15.93 10.66 22.89
CA GLU A 113 -16.40 12.06 22.87
C GLU A 113 -17.19 12.37 21.59
N TYR A 114 -16.75 11.86 20.44
CA TYR A 114 -17.45 12.03 19.17
C TYR A 114 -18.87 11.43 19.23
N TYR A 115 -19.01 10.23 19.80
CA TYR A 115 -20.29 9.54 19.93
C TYR A 115 -21.25 10.26 20.90
N SER A 116 -20.72 10.86 21.97
CA SER A 116 -21.53 11.53 23.00
C SER A 116 -22.47 12.61 22.44
N GLY A 117 -22.07 13.31 21.38
CA GLY A 117 -22.94 14.28 20.70
C GLY A 117 -23.67 13.73 19.45
N PHE A 118 -23.46 12.46 19.08
CA PHE A 118 -23.92 11.92 17.79
C PHE A 118 -25.44 11.94 17.66
N ILE A 119 -26.16 11.52 18.71
CA ILE A 119 -27.63 11.43 18.71
C ILE A 119 -28.27 12.81 18.55
N GLU A 120 -27.74 13.83 19.25
CA GLU A 120 -28.27 15.21 19.18
C GLU A 120 -28.06 15.85 17.81
N ARG A 121 -26.90 15.58 17.18
CA ARG A 121 -26.60 16.05 15.82
C ARG A 121 -27.43 15.34 14.75
N ASN A 122 -27.89 14.12 15.05
CA ASN A 122 -28.54 13.24 14.09
C ASN A 122 -29.97 12.83 14.49
N PRO A 123 -30.90 13.79 14.70
CA PRO A 123 -32.24 13.51 15.24
C PRO A 123 -33.11 12.61 14.35
N GLN A 124 -32.80 12.51 13.04
CA GLN A 124 -33.54 11.65 12.10
C GLN A 124 -32.92 10.26 11.91
N LEU A 125 -31.86 9.95 12.68
CA LEU A 125 -31.19 8.65 12.69
C LEU A 125 -31.39 8.01 14.06
N ARG A 126 -32.38 7.12 14.20
CA ARG A 126 -32.61 6.40 15.46
C ARG A 126 -31.54 5.32 15.62
N VAL A 127 -30.47 5.65 16.34
CA VAL A 127 -29.42 4.71 16.73
C VAL A 127 -29.98 3.68 17.69
N PHE A 128 -29.79 2.39 17.41
CA PHE A 128 -30.27 1.31 18.28
C PHE A 128 -29.16 0.34 18.72
N SER A 129 -28.02 0.35 18.04
CA SER A 129 -26.85 -0.44 18.41
C SER A 129 -25.59 0.39 18.17
N ALA A 130 -24.74 0.55 19.18
CA ALA A 130 -23.51 1.31 19.05
C ALA A 130 -22.42 0.73 19.94
N HIS A 131 -21.26 0.43 19.33
CA HIS A 131 -20.18 -0.33 19.96
C HIS A 131 -18.82 0.23 19.57
N LEU A 132 -18.03 0.65 20.55
CA LEU A 132 -16.61 0.95 20.39
C LEU A 132 -15.81 -0.33 20.61
N HIS A 133 -15.12 -0.80 19.57
CA HIS A 133 -14.28 -1.99 19.61
C HIS A 133 -12.83 -1.60 19.82
N LEU A 134 -12.24 -2.12 20.91
CA LEU A 134 -10.83 -1.98 21.30
C LEU A 134 -10.14 -3.36 21.37
N ASP A 135 -10.72 -4.36 20.70
CA ASP A 135 -10.28 -5.77 20.75
C ASP A 135 -9.82 -6.32 19.40
N GLU A 136 -9.79 -5.48 18.36
CA GLU A 136 -9.32 -5.83 17.01
C GLU A 136 -7.93 -5.21 16.70
N GLU A 137 -7.60 -4.94 15.43
CA GLU A 137 -6.32 -4.33 15.04
C GLU A 137 -6.27 -2.82 15.33
N THR A 138 -7.37 -2.09 15.14
CA THR A 138 -7.47 -0.63 15.34
C THR A 138 -8.74 -0.29 16.12
N PRO A 139 -8.73 0.70 17.04
CA PRO A 139 -9.95 1.22 17.65
C PRO A 139 -10.94 1.73 16.59
N HIS A 140 -12.17 1.24 16.62
CA HIS A 140 -13.22 1.69 15.70
C HIS A 140 -14.60 1.58 16.33
N LEU A 141 -15.50 2.44 15.88
CA LEU A 141 -16.85 2.61 16.41
C LEU A 141 -17.89 2.19 15.37
N HIS A 142 -18.68 1.18 15.70
CA HIS A 142 -19.85 0.76 14.94
C HIS A 142 -21.08 1.53 15.43
N ILE A 143 -21.86 2.13 14.52
CA ILE A 143 -23.13 2.78 14.82
C ILE A 143 -24.19 2.28 13.85
N ASP A 144 -25.14 1.51 14.38
CA ASP A 144 -26.31 1.00 13.65
C ASP A 144 -27.53 1.87 13.94
N PHE A 145 -28.18 2.37 12.89
CA PHE A 145 -29.34 3.25 13.01
C PHE A 145 -30.42 2.99 11.96
N VAL A 146 -31.67 3.34 12.32
CA VAL A 146 -32.82 3.37 11.42
C VAL A 146 -33.07 4.82 10.99
N PRO A 147 -32.87 5.18 9.71
CA PRO A 147 -33.19 6.51 9.24
C PRO A 147 -34.70 6.64 9.01
N PHE A 148 -35.28 7.74 9.48
CA PHE A 148 -36.70 8.00 9.29
C PHE A 148 -36.95 9.43 8.84
N MET A 149 -38.08 9.63 8.18
CA MET A 149 -38.62 10.96 7.90
C MET A 149 -39.99 11.10 8.54
N THR A 150 -40.41 12.32 8.81
CA THR A 150 -41.77 12.66 9.26
C THR A 150 -42.42 13.68 8.32
N GLY A 151 -43.75 13.78 8.34
CA GLY A 151 -44.49 14.77 7.54
C GLY A 151 -44.63 14.44 6.05
N SER A 152 -44.56 13.15 5.68
CA SER A 152 -44.81 12.74 4.29
C SER A 152 -46.25 13.03 3.87
N LYS A 153 -46.41 13.64 2.68
CA LYS A 153 -47.72 13.87 2.06
C LYS A 153 -48.23 12.67 1.24
N ARG A 154 -47.42 11.62 1.09
CA ARG A 154 -47.75 10.42 0.30
C ARG A 154 -47.55 9.17 1.17
N GLY A 155 -48.62 8.38 1.32
CA GLY A 155 -48.60 7.17 2.16
C GLY A 155 -48.58 7.49 3.65
N SER A 156 -47.86 6.69 4.43
CA SER A 156 -47.65 6.95 5.87
C SER A 156 -46.82 8.22 6.07
N ASP A 157 -47.21 9.03 7.06
CA ASP A 157 -46.58 10.32 7.37
C ASP A 157 -45.16 10.16 7.93
N THR A 158 -44.87 9.01 8.54
CA THR A 158 -43.55 8.63 9.08
C THR A 158 -43.10 7.35 8.41
N ARG A 159 -41.90 7.34 7.81
CA ARG A 159 -41.41 6.19 7.03
C ARG A 159 -39.90 6.11 6.99
N VAL A 160 -39.38 4.91 6.76
CA VAL A 160 -37.95 4.65 6.55
C VAL A 160 -37.52 5.27 5.22
N THR A 161 -36.47 6.09 5.25
CA THR A 161 -35.76 6.56 4.05
C THR A 161 -34.52 7.35 4.46
N LEU A 162 -33.34 6.85 4.08
CA LEU A 162 -32.08 7.52 4.38
C LEU A 162 -31.99 8.90 3.71
N LYS A 163 -32.38 8.98 2.43
CA LYS A 163 -32.27 10.21 1.65
C LYS A 163 -33.09 11.35 2.27
N GLN A 164 -34.35 11.10 2.62
CA GLN A 164 -35.18 12.17 3.19
C GLN A 164 -34.83 12.46 4.65
N ALA A 165 -34.39 11.46 5.43
CA ALA A 165 -33.88 11.68 6.79
C ALA A 165 -32.72 12.68 6.80
N LEU A 166 -31.76 12.51 5.88
CA LEU A 166 -30.64 13.45 5.72
C LEU A 166 -31.11 14.81 5.18
N ALA A 167 -32.03 14.84 4.22
CA ALA A 167 -32.57 16.09 3.70
C ALA A 167 -33.28 16.95 4.76
N MET A 168 -34.00 16.32 5.69
CA MET A 168 -34.63 17.00 6.83
C MET A 168 -33.61 17.62 7.80
N GLN A 169 -32.37 17.14 7.78
CA GLN A 169 -31.25 17.66 8.58
C GLN A 169 -30.44 18.72 7.81
N GLY A 170 -30.90 19.14 6.62
CA GLY A 170 -30.29 20.22 5.86
C GLY A 170 -29.31 19.79 4.76
N PHE A 171 -29.03 18.49 4.63
CA PHE A 171 -28.15 17.96 3.58
C PHE A 171 -28.91 17.90 2.25
N LYS A 172 -28.48 18.69 1.26
CA LYS A 172 -29.16 18.80 -0.03
C LYS A 172 -28.30 18.19 -1.12
N GLY A 173 -28.72 17.04 -1.64
CA GLY A 173 -28.05 16.43 -2.79
C GLY A 173 -28.12 17.35 -4.00
N GLY A 174 -26.97 17.62 -4.61
CA GLY A 174 -26.84 18.57 -5.73
C GLY A 174 -26.35 17.93 -7.02
N SER A 175 -25.29 17.13 -6.94
CA SER A 175 -24.64 16.47 -8.08
C SER A 175 -24.55 14.96 -7.87
N ARG A 176 -24.09 14.21 -8.88
CA ARG A 176 -23.93 12.74 -8.81
C ARG A 176 -22.88 12.31 -7.76
N GLU A 177 -21.97 13.20 -7.38
CA GLU A 177 -20.92 12.97 -6.39
C GLU A 177 -21.26 13.60 -5.01
N GLU A 178 -22.03 14.69 -5.01
CA GLU A 178 -22.51 15.38 -3.80
C GLU A 178 -23.94 14.97 -3.45
N THR A 179 -24.09 13.72 -3.05
CA THR A 179 -25.32 13.18 -2.47
C THR A 179 -25.53 13.70 -1.04
N GLU A 180 -26.76 13.60 -0.53
CA GLU A 180 -27.06 13.90 0.87
C GLU A 180 -26.17 13.09 1.82
N TRP A 181 -25.89 11.84 1.45
CA TRP A 181 -25.00 10.96 2.20
C TRP A 181 -23.54 11.44 2.22
N SER A 182 -22.98 11.81 1.06
CA SER A 182 -21.57 12.23 1.01
C SER A 182 -21.35 13.57 1.73
N GLN A 183 -22.31 14.49 1.67
CA GLN A 183 -22.28 15.73 2.46
C GLN A 183 -22.39 15.46 3.96
N TRP A 184 -23.30 14.57 4.36
CA TRP A 184 -23.45 14.18 5.76
C TRP A 184 -22.18 13.51 6.31
N VAL A 185 -21.63 12.53 5.58
CA VAL A 185 -20.36 11.88 5.97
C VAL A 185 -19.24 12.91 6.12
N GLN A 186 -19.12 13.86 5.19
CA GLN A 186 -18.12 14.91 5.27
C GLN A 186 -18.32 15.80 6.51
N SER A 187 -19.57 16.17 6.82
CA SER A 187 -19.86 16.95 8.05
C SER A 187 -19.53 16.18 9.33
N GLU A 188 -19.77 14.87 9.38
CA GLU A 188 -19.40 14.05 10.54
C GLU A 188 -17.87 13.89 10.65
N LYS A 189 -17.14 13.86 9.53
CA LYS A 189 -15.66 13.91 9.54
C LYS A 189 -15.15 15.25 10.08
N GLU A 190 -15.79 16.36 9.76
CA GLU A 190 -15.44 17.68 10.28
C GLU A 190 -15.67 17.77 11.79
N VAL A 191 -16.79 17.27 12.28
CA VAL A 191 -17.05 17.19 13.74
C VAL A 191 -16.02 16.32 14.44
N LEU A 192 -15.70 15.14 13.87
CA LEU A 192 -14.66 14.29 14.43
C LEU A 192 -13.28 14.95 14.39
N ALA A 193 -12.96 15.71 13.35
CA ALA A 193 -11.72 16.48 13.26
C ALA A 193 -11.65 17.57 14.35
N ASP A 194 -12.76 18.22 14.67
CA ASP A 194 -12.81 19.19 15.78
C ASP A 194 -12.60 18.52 17.14
N VAL A 195 -13.18 17.33 17.35
CA VAL A 195 -12.92 16.52 18.56
C VAL A 195 -11.43 16.13 18.61
N MET A 196 -10.89 15.59 17.52
CA MET A 196 -9.46 15.25 17.40
C MET A 196 -8.56 16.44 17.76
N LYS A 197 -8.90 17.63 17.27
CA LYS A 197 -8.14 18.86 17.52
C LYS A 197 -8.12 19.25 19.00
N ARG A 198 -9.24 19.07 19.72
CA ARG A 198 -9.29 19.28 21.18
C ARG A 198 -8.34 18.35 21.95
N HIS A 199 -8.09 17.16 21.39
CA HIS A 199 -7.15 16.16 21.90
C HIS A 199 -5.73 16.27 21.31
N GLY A 200 -5.41 17.35 20.59
CA GLY A 200 -4.05 17.58 20.03
C GLY A 200 -3.72 16.77 18.77
N VAL A 201 -4.73 16.22 18.10
CA VAL A 201 -4.59 15.45 16.85
C VAL A 201 -5.18 16.25 15.68
N GLU A 202 -4.40 16.42 14.62
CA GLU A 202 -4.80 17.11 13.40
C GLU A 202 -5.28 16.11 12.34
N TRP A 203 -6.28 16.51 11.55
CA TRP A 203 -6.86 15.65 10.52
C TRP A 203 -6.01 15.66 9.23
N LEU A 204 -5.38 14.53 8.93
CA LEU A 204 -4.66 14.29 7.68
C LEU A 204 -5.64 13.94 6.54
N GLN A 205 -5.80 14.86 5.59
CA GLN A 205 -6.64 14.66 4.40
C GLN A 205 -5.85 13.98 3.29
N LEU A 206 -6.01 12.66 3.15
CA LEU A 206 -5.53 11.91 2.00
C LEU A 206 -6.52 12.11 0.84
N GLY A 207 -6.02 12.38 -0.37
CA GLY A 207 -6.84 12.75 -1.54
C GLY A 207 -8.02 11.82 -1.83
N THR A 208 -9.06 12.37 -2.46
CA THR A 208 -10.46 11.88 -2.58
C THR A 208 -10.70 10.56 -3.34
N LYS A 209 -9.65 9.80 -3.70
CA LYS A 209 -9.81 8.51 -4.40
C LYS A 209 -9.12 7.39 -3.65
N ARG A 210 -9.86 6.77 -2.72
CA ARG A 210 -9.61 5.39 -2.32
C ARG A 210 -10.90 4.63 -2.57
N GLU A 211 -10.83 3.59 -3.40
CA GLU A 211 -11.95 2.67 -3.56
C GLU A 211 -12.15 1.93 -2.23
N HIS A 212 -13.38 1.93 -1.72
CA HIS A 212 -13.74 1.22 -0.49
C HIS A 212 -13.66 -0.29 -0.76
N LEU A 213 -12.61 -0.93 -0.25
CA LEU A 213 -12.42 -2.38 -0.31
C LEU A 213 -13.00 -2.99 0.96
N SER A 214 -13.72 -4.11 0.83
CA SER A 214 -14.11 -4.86 2.03
C SER A 214 -12.87 -5.41 2.74
N VAL A 215 -12.95 -5.73 4.03
CA VAL A 215 -11.82 -6.29 4.81
C VAL A 215 -11.17 -7.48 4.10
N LEU A 216 -11.95 -8.32 3.42
CA LEU A 216 -11.43 -9.46 2.66
C LEU A 216 -10.68 -9.01 1.40
N ASP A 217 -11.19 -8.01 0.68
CA ASP A 217 -10.57 -7.49 -0.54
C ASP A 217 -9.27 -6.74 -0.22
N TYR A 218 -9.25 -5.98 0.87
CA TYR A 218 -8.04 -5.34 1.38
C TYR A 218 -6.96 -6.38 1.73
N LYS A 219 -7.32 -7.45 2.47
CA LYS A 219 -6.39 -8.54 2.78
C LYS A 219 -5.87 -9.23 1.50
N LYS A 220 -6.72 -9.39 0.48
CA LYS A 220 -6.33 -9.95 -0.81
C LYS A 220 -5.31 -9.07 -1.53
N GLU A 221 -5.54 -7.75 -1.57
CA GLU A 221 -4.62 -6.81 -2.20
C GLU A 221 -3.26 -6.78 -1.48
N GLN A 222 -3.25 -6.78 -0.15
CA GLN A 222 -2.00 -6.82 0.62
C GLN A 222 -1.22 -8.11 0.35
N ARG A 223 -1.90 -9.28 0.31
CA ARG A 223 -1.25 -10.54 -0.07
C ARG A 223 -0.70 -10.53 -1.49
N THR A 224 -1.39 -9.90 -2.44
CA THR A 224 -0.86 -9.81 -3.82
C THR A 224 0.41 -8.96 -3.91
N LYS A 225 0.51 -7.89 -3.10
CA LYS A 225 1.74 -7.07 -3.02
C LYS A 225 2.88 -7.86 -2.39
N GLU A 226 2.61 -8.57 -1.31
CA GLU A 226 3.60 -9.42 -0.64
C GLU A 226 4.12 -10.53 -1.57
N ILE A 227 3.23 -11.20 -2.33
CA ILE A 227 3.62 -12.20 -3.32
C ILE A 227 4.52 -11.57 -4.39
N ALA A 228 4.17 -10.41 -4.93
CA ALA A 228 4.99 -9.75 -5.95
C ALA A 228 6.38 -9.37 -5.43
N GLU A 229 6.49 -8.90 -4.19
CA GLU A 229 7.79 -8.64 -3.55
C GLU A 229 8.60 -9.91 -3.33
N LEU A 230 7.96 -11.00 -2.90
CA LEU A 230 8.61 -12.29 -2.72
C LEU A 230 9.06 -12.90 -4.05
N GLU A 231 8.27 -12.79 -5.10
CA GLU A 231 8.62 -13.22 -6.46
C GLU A 231 9.84 -12.46 -6.99
N SER A 232 9.92 -11.14 -6.77
CA SER A 232 11.09 -10.34 -7.13
C SER A 232 12.34 -10.82 -6.38
N LYS A 233 12.25 -11.02 -5.05
CA LYS A 233 13.38 -11.51 -4.25
C LYS A 233 13.80 -12.93 -4.65
N LEU A 234 12.85 -13.79 -5.01
CA LEU A 234 13.11 -15.14 -5.50
C LEU A 234 13.86 -15.10 -6.84
N ALA A 235 13.47 -14.21 -7.75
CA ALA A 235 14.15 -14.02 -9.03
C ALA A 235 15.61 -13.59 -8.82
N ASP A 236 15.86 -12.61 -7.96
CA ASP A 236 17.22 -12.15 -7.62
C ASP A 236 18.07 -13.30 -7.04
N LYS A 237 17.50 -14.07 -6.11
CA LYS A 237 18.20 -15.20 -5.48
C LYS A 237 18.47 -16.34 -6.46
N LYS A 238 17.60 -16.56 -7.44
CA LYS A 238 17.82 -17.55 -8.50
C LYS A 238 19.00 -17.17 -9.39
N VAL A 239 19.12 -15.89 -9.76
CA VAL A 239 20.26 -15.38 -10.54
C VAL A 239 21.57 -15.54 -9.75
N GLU A 240 21.58 -15.18 -8.46
CA GLU A 240 22.75 -15.41 -7.60
C GLU A 240 23.16 -16.89 -7.55
N PHE A 241 22.17 -17.78 -7.42
CA PHE A 241 22.41 -19.23 -7.38
C PHE A 241 23.03 -19.76 -8.68
N GLU A 242 22.51 -19.34 -9.84
CA GLU A 242 23.05 -19.73 -11.16
C GLU A 242 24.53 -19.29 -11.30
N VAL A 243 24.87 -18.09 -10.86
CA VAL A 243 26.26 -17.59 -10.86
C VAL A 243 27.17 -18.43 -9.96
N TYR A 244 26.71 -18.81 -8.77
CA TYR A 244 27.48 -19.68 -7.89
C TYR A 244 27.66 -21.09 -8.49
N GLN A 245 26.63 -21.62 -9.14
CA GLN A 245 26.69 -22.91 -9.79
C GLN A 245 27.73 -22.93 -10.94
N ASP A 246 27.74 -21.89 -11.77
CA ASP A 246 28.74 -21.75 -12.84
C ASP A 246 30.17 -21.63 -12.29
N ARG A 247 30.33 -20.90 -11.18
CA ARG A 247 31.63 -20.75 -10.51
C ARG A 247 32.15 -22.08 -9.96
N ILE A 248 31.29 -22.86 -9.31
CA ILE A 248 31.62 -24.20 -8.80
C ILE A 248 32.00 -25.13 -9.97
N SER A 249 31.23 -25.10 -11.06
CA SER A 249 31.52 -25.89 -12.27
C SER A 249 32.89 -25.56 -12.85
N ASN A 250 33.25 -24.27 -12.92
CA ASN A 250 34.57 -23.85 -13.40
C ASN A 250 35.72 -24.30 -12.48
N TYR A 251 35.56 -24.22 -11.16
CA TYR A 251 36.58 -24.73 -10.22
C TYR A 251 36.75 -26.24 -10.33
N SER A 252 35.64 -26.98 -10.42
CA SER A 252 35.69 -28.44 -10.58
C SER A 252 36.40 -28.87 -11.87
N LYS A 253 36.17 -28.17 -13.00
CA LYS A 253 36.91 -28.42 -14.25
C LYS A 253 38.41 -28.17 -14.10
N GLY A 254 38.79 -27.09 -13.42
CA GLY A 254 40.20 -26.77 -13.17
C GLY A 254 40.89 -27.84 -12.29
N GLU A 255 40.19 -28.31 -11.27
CA GLU A 255 40.66 -29.38 -10.38
C GLU A 255 40.86 -30.70 -11.14
N GLN A 256 39.91 -31.10 -11.99
CA GLN A 256 40.04 -32.30 -12.84
C GLN A 256 41.27 -32.24 -13.75
N VAL A 257 41.53 -31.10 -14.40
CA VAL A 257 42.70 -30.93 -15.28
C VAL A 257 44.01 -31.10 -14.48
N ILE A 258 44.07 -30.56 -13.27
CA ILE A 258 45.25 -30.68 -12.41
C ILE A 258 45.42 -32.13 -11.92
N GLU A 259 44.34 -32.79 -11.50
CA GLU A 259 44.38 -34.19 -11.07
C GLU A 259 44.82 -35.13 -12.21
N GLU A 260 44.32 -34.92 -13.43
CA GLU A 260 44.73 -35.72 -14.59
C GLU A 260 46.21 -35.51 -14.93
N LEU A 261 46.70 -34.27 -14.86
CA LEU A 261 48.12 -33.97 -15.06
C LEU A 261 48.99 -34.61 -13.99
N ALA A 262 48.58 -34.56 -12.72
CA ALA A 262 49.29 -35.21 -11.63
C ALA A 262 49.37 -36.73 -11.82
N LYS A 263 48.24 -37.37 -12.17
CA LYS A 263 48.21 -38.81 -12.47
C LYS A 263 49.12 -39.20 -13.63
N LYS A 264 49.15 -38.40 -14.71
CA LYS A 264 50.03 -38.67 -15.86
C LYS A 264 51.50 -38.60 -15.47
N LEU A 265 51.88 -37.61 -14.66
CA LEU A 265 53.25 -37.48 -14.15
C LEU A 265 53.66 -38.70 -13.31
N ASP A 266 52.75 -39.24 -12.49
CA ASP A 266 53.04 -40.39 -11.61
C ASP A 266 53.00 -41.76 -12.32
N THR A 267 52.21 -41.91 -13.38
CA THR A 267 51.90 -43.24 -13.95
C THR A 267 52.44 -43.49 -15.36
N GLU A 268 52.63 -42.46 -16.19
CA GLU A 268 53.12 -42.67 -17.55
C GLU A 268 54.63 -42.94 -17.56
N PRO A 269 55.10 -44.05 -18.17
CA PRO A 269 56.52 -44.42 -18.23
C PRO A 269 57.42 -43.35 -18.87
N ASP A 270 56.81 -42.51 -19.70
CA ASP A 270 57.41 -41.40 -20.43
C ASP A 270 57.85 -40.23 -19.54
N TYR A 271 57.32 -40.16 -18.31
CA TYR A 271 57.69 -39.18 -17.28
C TYR A 271 58.48 -39.80 -16.11
N GLN A 272 58.78 -41.10 -16.21
CA GLN A 272 59.56 -41.83 -15.21
C GLN A 272 61.00 -42.03 -15.70
N LEU A 273 61.95 -41.93 -14.77
CA LEU A 273 63.36 -42.17 -15.10
C LEU A 273 63.59 -43.68 -15.19
N GLN A 274 63.86 -44.19 -16.40
CA GLN A 274 64.07 -45.62 -16.65
C GLN A 274 65.47 -46.07 -16.25
N ASP A 275 65.63 -47.31 -15.77
CA ASP A 275 66.95 -47.85 -15.43
C ASP A 275 67.88 -47.94 -16.67
N PRO A 276 69.19 -47.69 -16.49
CA PRO A 276 70.15 -47.75 -17.59
C PRO A 276 70.30 -49.19 -18.10
N PRO A 277 70.20 -49.42 -19.42
CA PRO A 277 70.48 -50.73 -20.01
C PRO A 277 71.93 -51.21 -19.71
N PRO A 278 72.17 -52.53 -19.59
CA PRO A 278 73.50 -53.07 -19.33
C PRO A 278 74.51 -52.58 -20.37
N LEU A 279 75.73 -52.25 -19.92
CA LEU A 279 76.85 -51.77 -20.76
C LEU A 279 76.68 -50.35 -21.35
N MET A 280 75.63 -49.60 -20.99
CA MET A 280 75.46 -48.21 -21.42
C MET A 280 76.37 -47.25 -20.64
N SER A 281 77.02 -46.32 -21.33
CA SER A 281 77.79 -45.26 -20.67
C SER A 281 76.87 -44.20 -20.05
N ALA A 282 77.27 -43.62 -18.92
CA ALA A 282 76.53 -42.52 -18.27
C ALA A 282 76.25 -41.34 -19.23
N LYS A 283 77.20 -41.06 -20.14
CA LYS A 283 77.03 -40.03 -21.17
C LYS A 283 75.87 -40.37 -22.12
N SER A 284 75.82 -41.60 -22.64
CA SER A 284 74.74 -42.04 -23.53
C SER A 284 73.38 -42.10 -22.81
N TYR A 285 73.36 -42.45 -21.53
CA TYR A 285 72.14 -42.49 -20.73
C TYR A 285 71.57 -41.07 -20.52
N LYS A 286 72.43 -40.11 -20.17
CA LYS A 286 72.05 -38.70 -20.03
C LYS A 286 71.38 -38.15 -21.30
N THR A 287 71.98 -38.39 -22.47
CA THR A 287 71.45 -37.85 -23.75
C THR A 287 70.18 -38.55 -24.21
N LYS A 288 70.04 -39.86 -23.97
CA LYS A 288 68.91 -40.64 -24.50
C LYS A 288 67.67 -40.68 -23.58
N PHE A 289 67.85 -40.50 -22.27
CA PHE A 289 66.75 -40.65 -21.29
C PHE A 289 66.55 -39.38 -20.44
N VAL A 290 67.61 -38.85 -19.84
CA VAL A 290 67.52 -37.71 -18.90
C VAL A 290 67.17 -36.40 -19.62
N GLU A 291 67.87 -36.06 -20.71
CA GLU A 291 67.62 -34.81 -21.45
C GLU A 291 66.21 -34.75 -22.08
N PRO A 292 65.69 -35.83 -22.72
CA PRO A 292 64.30 -35.87 -23.20
C PRO A 292 63.26 -35.74 -22.09
N LEU A 293 63.49 -36.39 -20.93
CA LEU A 293 62.60 -36.30 -19.78
C LEU A 293 62.55 -34.86 -19.22
N ILE A 294 63.71 -34.23 -19.03
CA ILE A 294 63.80 -32.82 -18.60
C ILE A 294 63.08 -31.91 -19.59
N LYS A 295 63.20 -32.17 -20.91
CA LYS A 295 62.51 -31.39 -21.94
C LYS A 295 60.98 -31.50 -21.79
N LYS A 296 60.44 -32.73 -21.64
CA LYS A 296 59.01 -32.97 -21.43
C LYS A 296 58.48 -32.31 -20.16
N LEU A 297 59.20 -32.43 -19.04
CA LEU A 297 58.83 -31.76 -17.78
C LEU A 297 58.82 -30.24 -17.92
N ARG A 298 59.77 -29.67 -18.67
CA ARG A 298 59.82 -28.23 -18.96
C ARG A 298 58.62 -27.76 -19.78
N GLU A 299 58.15 -28.56 -20.73
CA GLU A 299 56.95 -28.28 -21.53
C GLU A 299 55.68 -28.29 -20.65
N VAL A 300 55.55 -29.26 -19.73
CA VAL A 300 54.44 -29.30 -18.75
C VAL A 300 54.46 -28.06 -17.85
N ILE A 301 55.61 -27.72 -17.27
CA ILE A 301 55.76 -26.52 -16.42
C ILE A 301 55.41 -25.25 -17.20
N SER A 302 55.86 -25.15 -18.47
CA SER A 302 55.56 -23.99 -19.32
C SER A 302 54.05 -23.87 -19.61
N SER A 303 53.36 -24.99 -19.82
CA SER A 303 51.91 -25.05 -19.99
C SER A 303 51.17 -24.58 -18.74
N ILE A 304 51.54 -25.10 -17.56
CA ILE A 304 50.93 -24.71 -16.27
C ILE A 304 51.16 -23.23 -15.99
N MET A 305 52.37 -22.72 -16.19
CA MET A 305 52.67 -21.30 -16.02
C MET A 305 51.87 -20.43 -16.98
N SER A 306 51.66 -20.88 -18.22
CA SER A 306 50.82 -20.16 -19.19
C SER A 306 49.36 -20.09 -18.74
N MET A 307 48.79 -21.21 -18.27
CA MET A 307 47.44 -21.23 -17.71
C MET A 307 47.31 -20.32 -16.48
N TYR A 308 48.31 -20.33 -15.59
CA TYR A 308 48.35 -19.45 -14.42
C TYR A 308 48.36 -17.96 -14.80
N TYR A 309 49.20 -17.57 -15.76
CA TYR A 309 49.24 -16.18 -16.22
C TYR A 309 47.94 -15.74 -16.93
N GLN A 310 47.29 -16.63 -17.68
CA GLN A 310 45.98 -16.35 -18.27
C GLN A 310 44.90 -16.14 -17.21
N ALA A 311 44.91 -16.95 -16.15
CA ALA A 311 44.01 -16.78 -15.01
C ALA A 311 44.26 -15.45 -14.27
N LEU A 312 45.52 -15.07 -14.06
CA LEU A 312 45.89 -13.77 -13.50
C LEU A 312 45.42 -12.60 -14.37
N ASP A 313 45.62 -12.66 -15.70
CA ASP A 313 45.17 -11.61 -16.62
C ASP A 313 43.64 -11.46 -16.55
N SER A 314 42.90 -12.56 -16.56
CA SER A 314 41.44 -12.55 -16.42
C SER A 314 40.98 -11.98 -15.08
N TYR A 315 41.66 -12.33 -13.98
CA TYR A 315 41.40 -11.77 -12.66
C TYR A 315 41.62 -10.24 -12.64
N HIS A 316 42.73 -9.75 -13.20
CA HIS A 316 43.01 -8.33 -13.26
C HIS A 316 42.00 -7.57 -14.13
N ARG A 317 41.62 -8.11 -15.29
CA ARG A 317 40.57 -7.54 -16.15
C ARG A 317 39.24 -7.43 -15.41
N LEU A 318 38.82 -8.51 -14.74
CA LEU A 318 37.59 -8.54 -13.96
C LEU A 318 37.60 -7.48 -12.85
N ASN A 319 38.72 -7.35 -12.14
CA ASN A 319 38.87 -6.34 -11.10
C ASN A 319 38.81 -4.91 -11.64
N ILE A 320 39.40 -4.64 -12.81
CA ILE A 320 39.29 -3.33 -13.46
C ILE A 320 37.83 -3.04 -13.83
N THR A 321 37.14 -4.00 -14.46
CA THR A 321 35.72 -3.86 -14.81
C THR A 321 34.85 -3.64 -13.58
N ASN A 322 35.04 -4.42 -12.52
CA ASN A 322 34.33 -4.25 -11.25
C ASN A 322 34.57 -2.87 -10.63
N ARG A 323 35.81 -2.37 -10.68
CA ARG A 323 36.12 -1.02 -10.17
C ARG A 323 35.43 0.07 -11.00
N ASN A 324 35.35 -0.10 -12.32
CA ASN A 324 34.65 0.83 -13.20
C ASN A 324 33.14 0.80 -12.94
N LEU A 325 32.54 -0.39 -12.85
CA LEU A 325 31.12 -0.57 -12.50
C LEU A 325 30.78 0.01 -11.13
N TYR A 326 31.67 -0.12 -10.15
CA TYR A 326 31.49 0.47 -8.82
C TYR A 326 31.47 2.00 -8.88
N ARG A 327 32.40 2.61 -9.63
CA ARG A 327 32.44 4.06 -9.84
C ARG A 327 31.19 4.56 -10.55
N GLU A 328 30.77 3.87 -11.61
CA GLU A 328 29.56 4.21 -12.34
C GLU A 328 28.31 4.10 -11.45
N ASN A 329 28.21 3.05 -10.63
CA ASN A 329 27.15 2.94 -9.62
C ASN A 329 27.16 4.10 -8.62
N GLU A 330 28.33 4.54 -8.16
CA GLU A 330 28.41 5.73 -7.29
C GLU A 330 27.93 7.00 -8.00
N HIS A 331 28.28 7.19 -9.27
CA HIS A 331 27.81 8.32 -10.07
C HIS A 331 26.28 8.27 -10.21
N LEU A 332 25.72 7.13 -10.60
CA LEU A 332 24.28 6.93 -10.73
C LEU A 332 23.54 7.17 -9.41
N ARG A 333 24.11 6.73 -8.28
CA ARG A 333 23.54 7.01 -6.95
C ARG A 333 23.51 8.50 -6.64
N LYS A 334 24.58 9.24 -6.95
CA LYS A 334 24.64 10.70 -6.76
C LYS A 334 23.63 11.42 -7.65
N ASP A 335 23.53 11.04 -8.92
CA ASP A 335 22.59 11.63 -9.87
C ASP A 335 21.13 11.35 -9.46
N ASN A 336 20.83 10.11 -9.04
CA ASN A 336 19.52 9.78 -8.49
C ASN A 336 19.18 10.60 -7.24
N GLY A 337 20.15 10.82 -6.34
CA GLY A 337 19.98 11.69 -5.17
C GLY A 337 19.67 13.14 -5.56
N LYS A 338 20.37 13.67 -6.57
CA LYS A 338 20.13 15.02 -7.10
C LYS A 338 18.74 15.14 -7.73
N LEU A 339 18.34 14.17 -8.57
CA LEU A 339 17.01 14.14 -9.18
C LEU A 339 15.91 14.03 -8.13
N ALA A 340 16.10 13.22 -7.08
CA ALA A 340 15.16 13.11 -5.97
C ALA A 340 14.99 14.44 -5.23
N TYR A 341 16.08 15.17 -4.99
CA TYR A 341 16.04 16.51 -4.38
C TYR A 341 15.32 17.53 -5.28
N GLU A 342 15.64 17.56 -6.57
CA GLU A 342 14.98 18.44 -7.55
C GLU A 342 13.48 18.14 -7.64
N ASN A 343 13.08 16.87 -7.65
CA ASN A 343 11.67 16.46 -7.63
C ASN A 343 10.96 16.95 -6.36
N LYS A 344 11.56 16.79 -5.17
CA LYS A 344 10.98 17.30 -3.93
C LYS A 344 10.73 18.82 -4.00
N LYS A 345 11.70 19.56 -4.54
CA LYS A 345 11.58 21.01 -4.73
C LYS A 345 10.45 21.37 -5.71
N LEU A 346 10.36 20.70 -6.85
CA LEU A 346 9.30 20.93 -7.83
C LEU A 346 7.91 20.59 -7.28
N VAL A 347 7.79 19.52 -6.50
CA VAL A 347 6.54 19.17 -5.81
C VAL A 347 6.12 20.27 -4.84
N ALA A 348 7.04 20.81 -4.04
CA ALA A 348 6.75 21.93 -3.14
C ALA A 348 6.30 23.18 -3.92
N GLN A 349 7.04 23.56 -4.97
CA GLN A 349 6.69 24.70 -5.82
C GLN A 349 5.32 24.52 -6.51
N ASN A 350 4.98 23.31 -6.94
CA ASN A 350 3.66 23.02 -7.51
C ASN A 350 2.54 23.13 -6.48
N ARG A 351 2.78 22.75 -5.22
CA ARG A 351 1.80 22.96 -4.13
C ARG A 351 1.54 24.45 -3.92
N ASP A 352 2.60 25.27 -3.86
CA ASP A 352 2.48 26.72 -3.71
C ASP A 352 1.74 27.34 -4.91
N TYR A 353 2.06 26.91 -6.14
CA TYR A 353 1.36 27.36 -7.34
C TYR A 353 -0.14 27.02 -7.30
N ASN A 354 -0.49 25.79 -6.89
CA ASN A 354 -1.88 25.37 -6.74
C ASN A 354 -2.61 26.18 -5.67
N LEU A 355 -1.94 26.54 -4.57
CA LEU A 355 -2.50 27.42 -3.54
C LEU A 355 -2.81 28.81 -4.11
N LEU A 356 -1.88 29.40 -4.87
CA LEU A 356 -2.10 30.70 -5.52
C LEU A 356 -3.30 30.65 -6.48
N ARG A 357 -3.43 29.59 -7.29
CA ARG A 357 -4.61 29.41 -8.17
C ARG A 357 -5.92 29.30 -7.39
N LYS A 358 -5.89 28.68 -6.21
CA LYS A 358 -7.07 28.56 -5.34
C LYS A 358 -7.47 29.91 -4.73
N VAL A 359 -6.50 30.70 -4.28
CA VAL A 359 -6.75 32.00 -3.61
C VAL A 359 -7.12 33.10 -4.61
N PHE A 360 -6.39 33.20 -5.72
CA PHE A 360 -6.53 34.29 -6.69
C PHE A 360 -7.29 33.90 -7.96
N GLY A 361 -7.71 32.65 -8.10
CA GLY A 361 -8.41 32.17 -9.28
C GLY A 361 -7.48 31.78 -10.44
N SER A 362 -7.75 30.62 -11.04
CA SER A 362 -6.88 29.98 -12.04
C SER A 362 -6.60 30.87 -13.26
N LYS A 363 -7.61 31.56 -13.79
CA LYS A 363 -7.47 32.40 -15.01
C LYS A 363 -6.52 33.59 -14.78
N GLN A 364 -6.65 34.27 -13.63
CA GLN A 364 -5.83 35.43 -13.31
C GLN A 364 -4.35 35.04 -13.11
N ILE A 365 -4.11 33.92 -12.43
CA ILE A 365 -2.76 33.38 -12.26
C ILE A 365 -2.16 32.93 -13.60
N ASP A 366 -2.91 32.22 -14.44
CA ASP A 366 -2.41 31.76 -15.74
C ASP A 366 -2.10 32.93 -16.69
N GLU A 367 -2.91 34.00 -16.68
CA GLU A 367 -2.66 35.25 -17.42
C GLU A 367 -1.40 35.97 -16.91
N LEU A 368 -1.21 36.08 -15.58
CA LEU A 368 -0.02 36.67 -14.97
C LEU A 368 1.25 35.88 -15.33
N VAL A 369 1.19 34.55 -15.28
CA VAL A 369 2.30 33.68 -15.68
C VAL A 369 2.61 33.83 -17.16
N THR A 370 1.59 33.95 -18.01
CA THR A 370 1.75 34.13 -19.46
C THR A 370 2.44 35.47 -19.77
N LYS A 371 1.94 36.58 -19.21
CA LYS A 371 2.60 37.90 -19.31
C LYS A 371 4.03 37.88 -18.78
N ALA A 372 4.31 37.16 -17.69
CA ALA A 372 5.66 37.04 -17.15
C ALA A 372 6.61 36.20 -18.02
N LYS A 373 6.09 35.32 -18.89
CA LYS A 373 6.88 34.47 -19.81
C LYS A 373 7.17 35.14 -21.15
N GLU A 374 6.32 36.05 -21.63
CA GLU A 374 6.49 36.78 -22.90
C GLU A 374 7.86 37.49 -23.06
N PRO A 375 8.38 38.26 -22.07
CA PRO A 375 9.69 38.90 -22.21
C PRO A 375 10.87 37.93 -22.21
N LYS A 376 10.72 36.74 -21.60
CA LYS A 376 11.79 35.72 -21.54
C LYS A 376 11.92 34.95 -22.86
N GLN A 377 10.81 34.71 -23.56
CA GLN A 377 10.84 34.05 -24.87
C GLN A 377 11.42 34.94 -25.97
N SER A 378 11.12 36.25 -25.95
CA SER A 378 11.73 37.22 -26.87
C SER A 378 13.26 37.26 -26.75
N LYS A 379 13.80 37.34 -25.52
CA LYS A 379 15.25 37.36 -25.28
C LYS A 379 15.95 36.05 -25.68
N GLN A 380 15.34 34.88 -25.42
CA GLN A 380 15.90 33.59 -25.85
C GLN A 380 15.87 33.40 -27.38
N ARG A 381 14.86 33.95 -28.06
CA ARG A 381 14.82 33.97 -29.53
C ARG A 381 15.95 34.83 -30.09
N ASP A 382 16.17 36.02 -29.55
CA ASP A 382 17.24 36.93 -29.99
C ASP A 382 18.65 36.35 -29.74
N GLU A 383 18.86 35.64 -28.64
CA GLU A 383 20.13 34.92 -28.37
C GLU A 383 20.36 33.75 -29.31
N ARG A 384 19.33 32.94 -29.62
CA ARG A 384 19.43 31.86 -30.63
C ARG A 384 19.70 32.41 -32.02
N PHE A 385 19.04 33.50 -32.41
CA PHE A 385 19.30 34.18 -33.69
C PHE A 385 20.71 34.76 -33.78
N ARG A 386 21.26 35.31 -32.69
CA ARG A 386 22.66 35.77 -32.62
C ARG A 386 23.67 34.63 -32.71
N LYS A 387 23.41 33.47 -32.08
CA LYS A 387 24.29 32.29 -32.19
C LYS A 387 24.29 31.69 -33.61
N ASN A 388 23.14 31.60 -34.28
CA ASN A 388 23.09 31.08 -35.65
C ASN A 388 23.82 31.97 -36.67
N LYS A 389 23.81 33.31 -36.50
CA LYS A 389 24.58 34.22 -37.36
C LYS A 389 26.10 34.11 -37.24
N ASN A 390 26.61 33.50 -36.16
CA ASN A 390 28.06 33.31 -35.96
C ASN A 390 28.59 32.00 -36.57
N TYR A 391 27.73 31.13 -37.14
CA TYR A 391 28.14 29.90 -37.84
C TYR A 391 28.07 30.03 -39.38
N GLU A 392 27.62 31.16 -39.91
CA GLU A 392 27.54 31.45 -41.36
C GLU A 392 28.58 32.51 -41.82
N ARG A 393 29.76 32.55 -41.19
CA ARG A 393 30.89 33.38 -41.67
C ARG A 393 32.16 32.57 -41.80
#